data_AF-A0A9C9GID2-F1
#
_entry.id   AF-A0A9C9GID2-F1
#
_cell.length_a   1.000
_cell.length_b   1.000
_cell.length_c   1.000
_cell.angle_alpha   90.00
_cell.angle_beta   90.00
_cell.angle_gamma   90.00
#
_symmetry.space_group_name_H-M   'P 1'
#
loop_
_entity.id
_entity.type
_entity.pdbx_description
1 polymer ?
#
loop_
_entity_poly.entity_id
_entity_poly.type
_entity_poly.pdbx_seq_one_letter_code
_entity_poly.pdbx_strand_id
1 'polypeptide(L)'
;MEFLILFIPIVWLLISRYLLRNTITIAEMLLGIVLVTGAAGTLYYLTLNAMKLDYELWNGQIEKKEKRKVSCSHSYECNCRSSSTGGTSSCSTCYEHDYDWSWILHTSAGRIYINRIDSRGLETPPNWEKAYVSEPVSLVKEYTNYIKAVPSALYDNPEFKTDQAYDGFLPQYPLDLQTEYSFQHVRAYGVEVDDLPEWNRLMAETLKVIGPEKQVNVIVLIVNARADSYMASLETRWLKGKKNDVIVVIGSSQYPEMDWVEVMSWSPSRAFKEGLKEAVMRVDKLTAKGIVPVIETHIRASYERMQMADYNYLEDEISVPQDIFWWLLGILTIGPMLFTLLAYKYDTTVMIWPFVSFGSLFPVAAAMNYFGVFITLGSVVLMVAGSSFIVTRLRERKKKQDKASKRPG
;
A
#
# COMPACT_ATOMS: atom_id res chain seq x y z
N MET A 1 -0.19 -29.76 1.13
CA MET A 1 -1.59 -29.97 1.60
C MET A 1 -2.53 -28.84 1.21
N GLU A 2 -2.04 -27.62 1.02
CA GLU A 2 -2.87 -26.43 0.74
C GLU A 2 -3.72 -26.53 -0.52
N PHE A 3 -3.22 -27.12 -1.62
CA PHE A 3 -4.00 -27.26 -2.86
C PHE A 3 -5.27 -28.12 -2.71
N LEU A 4 -5.38 -28.95 -1.67
CA LEU A 4 -6.57 -29.78 -1.44
C LEU A 4 -7.81 -28.94 -1.11
N ILE A 5 -7.64 -27.75 -0.52
CA ILE A 5 -8.76 -26.89 -0.12
C ILE A 5 -9.51 -26.34 -1.34
N LEU A 6 -8.85 -26.24 -2.50
CA LEU A 6 -9.46 -25.79 -3.75
C LEU A 6 -10.47 -26.80 -4.33
N PHE A 7 -10.44 -28.06 -3.89
CA PHE A 7 -11.42 -29.08 -4.31
C PHE A 7 -12.72 -29.01 -3.52
N ILE A 8 -12.76 -28.38 -2.35
CA ILE A 8 -13.96 -28.20 -1.53
C ILE A 8 -15.14 -27.62 -2.34
N PRO A 9 -14.99 -26.48 -3.05
CA PRO A 9 -16.10 -25.93 -3.84
C PRO A 9 -16.58 -26.87 -4.94
N ILE A 10 -15.67 -27.62 -5.56
CA ILE A 10 -15.99 -28.58 -6.63
C ILE A 10 -16.83 -29.73 -6.05
N VAL A 11 -16.37 -30.33 -4.95
CA VAL A 11 -17.06 -31.45 -4.30
C VAL A 11 -18.44 -31.01 -3.81
N TRP A 12 -18.56 -29.86 -3.16
CA TRP A 12 -19.84 -29.35 -2.68
C TRP A 12 -20.84 -29.14 -3.83
N LEU A 13 -20.40 -28.51 -4.93
CA LEU A 13 -21.28 -28.22 -6.07
C LEU A 13 -21.67 -29.48 -6.85
N LEU A 14 -20.84 -30.53 -6.85
CA LEU A 14 -21.20 -31.85 -7.36
C LEU A 14 -22.25 -32.53 -6.47
N ILE A 15 -22.08 -32.47 -5.15
CA ILE A 15 -23.06 -33.00 -4.18
C ILE A 15 -24.39 -32.26 -4.31
N SER A 16 -24.37 -30.92 -4.39
CA SER A 16 -25.59 -30.12 -4.50
C SER A 16 -26.34 -30.40 -5.80
N ARG A 17 -25.63 -30.57 -6.92
CA ARG A 17 -26.21 -31.03 -8.19
C ARG A 17 -26.84 -32.42 -8.05
N TYR A 18 -26.17 -33.35 -7.38
CA TYR A 18 -26.67 -34.71 -7.17
C TYR A 18 -27.93 -34.76 -6.31
N LEU A 19 -27.99 -33.92 -5.27
CA LEU A 19 -29.14 -33.83 -4.35
C LEU A 19 -30.31 -33.05 -4.94
N LEU A 20 -30.05 -31.93 -5.62
CA LEU A 20 -31.07 -31.01 -6.14
C LEU A 20 -31.42 -31.27 -7.62
N ARG A 21 -31.38 -32.54 -8.04
CA ARG A 21 -31.47 -33.01 -9.44
C ARG A 21 -32.40 -32.15 -10.29
N ASN A 22 -31.85 -31.63 -11.40
CA ASN A 22 -32.50 -30.76 -12.41
C ASN A 22 -32.73 -29.29 -12.06
N THR A 23 -32.36 -28.80 -10.87
CA THR A 23 -32.48 -27.35 -10.56
C THR A 23 -31.23 -26.55 -10.92
N ILE A 24 -30.03 -27.12 -10.77
CA ILE A 24 -28.75 -26.45 -11.07
C ILE A 24 -28.15 -27.03 -12.35
N THR A 25 -27.95 -26.18 -13.35
CA THR A 25 -27.35 -26.55 -14.63
C THR A 25 -25.83 -26.75 -14.51
N ILE A 26 -25.20 -27.43 -15.50
CA ILE A 26 -23.72 -27.55 -15.54
C ILE A 26 -23.07 -26.16 -15.62
N ALA A 27 -23.66 -25.25 -16.40
CA ALA A 27 -23.14 -23.90 -16.59
C ALA A 27 -23.13 -23.11 -15.27
N GLU A 28 -24.21 -23.17 -14.50
CA GLU A 28 -24.28 -22.51 -13.18
C GLU A 28 -23.29 -23.12 -12.19
N MET A 29 -23.13 -24.44 -12.21
CA MET A 29 -22.13 -25.13 -11.39
C MET A 29 -20.70 -24.65 -11.71
N LEU A 30 -20.33 -24.61 -12.99
CA LEU A 30 -19.01 -24.13 -13.43
C LEU A 30 -18.81 -22.66 -13.07
N LEU A 31 -19.84 -21.83 -13.23
CA LEU A 31 -19.79 -20.43 -12.81
C LEU A 31 -19.57 -20.31 -11.30
N GLY A 32 -20.27 -21.09 -10.49
CA GLY A 32 -20.11 -21.11 -9.05
C GLY A 32 -18.68 -21.47 -8.63
N ILE A 33 -18.08 -22.46 -9.28
CA ILE A 33 -16.67 -22.81 -9.08
C ILE A 33 -15.79 -21.60 -9.40
N VAL A 34 -15.90 -21.04 -10.61
CA VAL A 34 -15.07 -19.91 -11.07
C VAL A 34 -15.20 -18.69 -10.15
N LEU A 35 -16.42 -18.35 -9.73
CA LEU A 35 -16.65 -17.20 -8.84
C LEU A 35 -16.05 -17.42 -7.45
N VAL A 36 -16.27 -18.61 -6.85
CA VAL A 36 -15.75 -18.89 -5.51
C VAL A 36 -14.23 -19.03 -5.52
N THR A 37 -13.66 -19.80 -6.45
CA THR A 37 -12.21 -19.97 -6.55
C THR A 37 -11.53 -18.66 -6.99
N GLY A 38 -12.17 -17.88 -7.87
CA GLY A 38 -11.68 -16.57 -8.29
C GLY A 38 -11.68 -15.55 -7.15
N ALA A 39 -12.72 -15.55 -6.30
CA ALA A 39 -12.75 -14.71 -5.11
C ALA A 39 -11.66 -15.09 -4.10
N ALA A 40 -11.50 -16.39 -3.81
CA ALA A 40 -10.44 -16.89 -2.94
C ALA A 40 -9.04 -16.59 -3.51
N GLY A 41 -8.82 -16.81 -4.81
CA GLY A 41 -7.56 -16.51 -5.49
C GLY A 41 -7.24 -15.01 -5.51
N THR A 42 -8.25 -14.15 -5.68
CA THR A 42 -8.09 -12.69 -5.60
C THR A 42 -7.69 -12.27 -4.19
N LEU A 43 -8.36 -12.79 -3.15
CA LEU A 43 -7.99 -12.50 -1.76
C LEU A 43 -6.55 -12.95 -1.48
N TYR A 44 -6.19 -14.17 -1.86
CA TYR A 44 -4.84 -14.70 -1.70
C TYR A 44 -3.78 -13.81 -2.38
N TYR A 45 -4.00 -13.45 -3.66
CA TYR A 45 -3.08 -12.61 -4.42
C TYR A 45 -2.94 -11.19 -3.84
N LEU A 46 -4.06 -10.58 -3.43
CA LEU A 46 -4.03 -9.25 -2.79
C LEU A 46 -3.28 -9.30 -1.46
N THR A 47 -3.49 -10.34 -0.66
CA THR A 47 -2.77 -10.52 0.61
C THR A 47 -1.27 -10.66 0.39
N LEU A 48 -0.84 -11.52 -0.55
CA LEU A 48 0.60 -11.68 -0.85
C LEU A 48 1.24 -10.37 -1.30
N ASN A 49 0.58 -9.61 -2.17
CA ASN A 49 1.11 -8.32 -2.61
C ASN A 49 1.13 -7.28 -1.48
N ALA A 50 0.11 -7.25 -0.63
CA ALA A 50 0.08 -6.35 0.52
C ALA A 50 1.19 -6.66 1.53
N MET A 51 1.53 -7.94 1.72
CA MET A 51 2.65 -8.35 2.58
C MET A 51 4.01 -7.92 2.01
N LYS A 52 4.17 -8.00 0.68
CA LYS A 52 5.39 -7.57 -0.02
C LYS A 52 5.52 -6.04 -0.14
N LEU A 53 4.43 -5.28 -0.09
CA LEU A 53 4.49 -3.83 -0.29
C LEU A 53 5.20 -3.14 0.88
N ASP A 54 6.20 -2.32 0.57
CA ASP A 54 6.89 -1.46 1.52
C ASP A 54 7.31 -0.13 0.88
N TYR A 55 7.79 0.81 1.71
CA TYR A 55 8.11 2.16 1.29
C TYR A 55 9.56 2.53 1.62
N GLU A 56 10.23 3.23 0.71
CA GLU A 56 11.58 3.78 0.87
C GLU A 56 11.58 5.30 0.62
N LEU A 57 12.54 6.01 1.23
CA LEU A 57 12.73 7.45 1.03
C LEU A 57 13.81 7.71 0.00
N TRP A 58 13.52 8.54 -0.99
CA TRP A 58 14.46 8.97 -2.02
C TRP A 58 14.74 10.46 -1.88
N ASN A 59 16.01 10.81 -1.78
CA ASN A 59 16.43 12.19 -1.58
C ASN A 59 16.95 12.79 -2.89
N GLY A 60 16.79 14.10 -3.05
CA GLY A 60 17.23 14.84 -4.23
C GLY A 60 17.05 16.33 -4.08
N GLN A 61 17.02 17.04 -5.21
CA GLN A 61 16.73 18.48 -5.28
C GLN A 61 15.62 18.80 -6.26
N ILE A 62 14.96 19.92 -6.03
CA ILE A 62 14.09 20.55 -7.02
C ILE A 62 14.93 21.03 -8.20
N GLU A 63 14.61 20.56 -9.39
CA GLU A 63 15.26 20.98 -10.64
C GLU A 63 14.42 22.04 -11.35
N LYS A 64 13.08 21.89 -11.31
CA LYS A 64 12.16 22.77 -12.01
C LYS A 64 10.77 22.77 -11.36
N LYS A 65 10.12 23.93 -11.40
CA LYS A 65 8.71 24.10 -11.05
C LYS A 65 7.87 24.17 -12.32
N GLU A 66 6.75 23.47 -12.36
CA GLU A 66 5.81 23.48 -13.50
C GLU A 66 4.37 23.64 -13.04
N LYS A 67 3.65 24.60 -13.64
CA LYS A 67 2.19 24.69 -13.58
C LYS A 67 1.63 24.15 -14.89
N ARG A 68 0.89 23.05 -14.83
CA ARG A 68 0.42 22.32 -16.03
C ARG A 68 -1.09 22.20 -16.07
N LYS A 69 -1.67 22.48 -17.23
CA LYS A 69 -3.10 22.28 -17.52
C LYS A 69 -3.39 20.78 -17.69
N VAL A 70 -4.38 20.26 -16.97
CA VAL A 70 -4.81 18.86 -17.01
C VAL A 70 -6.32 18.76 -17.25
N SER A 71 -6.79 17.59 -17.68
CA SER A 71 -8.23 17.35 -17.85
C SER A 71 -8.97 17.57 -16.53
N CYS A 72 -10.16 18.16 -16.62
CA CYS A 72 -11.03 18.39 -15.48
C CYS A 72 -11.34 17.08 -14.74
N SER A 73 -11.15 17.06 -13.41
CA SER A 73 -11.54 15.94 -12.55
C SER A 73 -13.00 15.99 -12.08
N HIS A 74 -13.75 17.03 -12.46
CA HIS A 74 -15.13 17.28 -12.03
C HIS A 74 -16.09 17.01 -13.19
N SER A 75 -16.59 15.79 -13.25
CA SER A 75 -17.55 15.37 -14.27
C SER A 75 -18.93 15.12 -13.69
N TYR A 76 -19.96 15.45 -14.47
CA TYR A 76 -21.37 15.18 -14.15
C TYR A 76 -22.08 14.57 -15.36
N GLU A 77 -23.20 13.89 -15.11
CA GLU A 77 -24.04 13.36 -16.18
C GLU A 77 -24.86 14.47 -16.83
N CYS A 78 -24.83 14.55 -18.16
CA CYS A 78 -25.55 15.54 -18.94
C CYS A 78 -26.18 14.90 -20.19
N ASN A 79 -27.03 15.64 -20.89
CA ASN A 79 -27.63 15.21 -22.15
C ASN A 79 -28.33 13.84 -22.08
N CYS A 80 -28.93 13.52 -20.94
CA CYS A 80 -29.59 12.26 -20.70
C CYS A 80 -30.81 12.10 -21.61
N ARG A 81 -30.84 11.01 -22.39
CA ARG A 81 -31.99 10.62 -23.23
C ARG A 81 -32.59 9.33 -22.71
N SER A 82 -33.90 9.33 -22.51
CA SER A 82 -34.66 8.16 -22.08
C SER A 82 -35.44 7.59 -23.26
N SER A 83 -35.17 6.33 -23.62
CA SER A 83 -35.95 5.63 -24.65
C SER A 83 -37.24 5.06 -24.06
N SER A 84 -38.38 5.41 -24.64
CA SER A 84 -39.72 4.99 -24.21
C SER A 84 -40.00 3.49 -24.41
N THR A 85 -39.14 2.76 -25.12
CA THR A 85 -39.36 1.36 -25.51
C THR A 85 -38.47 0.33 -24.79
N GLY A 86 -37.65 0.75 -23.82
CA GLY A 86 -36.74 -0.18 -23.11
C GLY A 86 -36.26 0.26 -21.73
N GLY A 87 -36.63 1.44 -21.25
CA GLY A 87 -36.27 1.91 -19.90
C GLY A 87 -34.78 2.21 -19.70
N THR A 88 -33.99 2.28 -20.78
CA THR A 88 -32.56 2.63 -20.71
C THR A 88 -32.42 4.14 -20.88
N SER A 89 -31.88 4.80 -19.86
CA SER A 89 -31.39 6.18 -19.93
C SER A 89 -29.93 6.15 -20.40
N SER A 90 -29.58 6.93 -21.41
CA SER A 90 -28.18 7.12 -21.83
C SER A 90 -27.79 8.57 -21.56
N CYS A 91 -26.81 8.78 -20.70
CA CYS A 91 -26.25 10.09 -20.39
C CYS A 91 -24.84 10.22 -20.96
N SER A 92 -24.46 11.45 -21.29
CA SER A 92 -23.07 11.80 -21.61
C SER A 92 -22.35 12.27 -20.35
N THR A 93 -21.03 12.10 -20.29
CA THR A 93 -20.20 12.72 -19.24
C THR A 93 -19.82 14.13 -19.68
N CYS A 94 -20.35 15.14 -19.01
CA CYS A 94 -19.92 16.53 -19.14
C CYS A 94 -18.94 16.88 -18.02
N TYR A 95 -18.17 17.95 -18.22
CA TYR A 95 -17.26 18.49 -17.22
C TYR A 95 -17.74 19.87 -16.79
N GLU A 96 -17.55 20.20 -15.51
CA GLU A 96 -17.97 21.51 -14.97
C GLU A 96 -17.22 22.68 -15.62
N HIS A 97 -16.02 22.40 -16.13
CA HIS A 97 -15.16 23.35 -16.82
C HIS A 97 -14.15 22.60 -17.69
N ASP A 98 -13.44 23.36 -18.54
CA ASP A 98 -12.57 22.80 -19.57
C ASP A 98 -11.30 22.13 -19.02
N TYR A 99 -10.81 22.53 -17.85
CA TYR A 99 -9.54 22.06 -17.29
C TYR A 99 -9.29 22.43 -15.83
N ASP A 100 -8.42 21.64 -15.22
CA ASP A 100 -7.78 21.90 -13.93
C ASP A 100 -6.29 22.27 -14.11
N TRP A 101 -5.70 22.83 -13.07
CA TRP A 101 -4.26 23.05 -12.94
C TRP A 101 -3.62 22.06 -11.98
N SER A 102 -2.50 21.48 -12.41
CA SER A 102 -1.64 20.65 -11.58
C SER A 102 -0.33 21.37 -11.31
N TRP A 103 0.08 21.37 -10.04
CA TRP A 103 1.30 22.02 -9.55
C TRP A 103 2.36 20.96 -9.31
N ILE A 104 3.42 20.96 -10.13
CA ILE A 104 4.40 19.89 -10.17
C ILE A 104 5.78 20.47 -9.84
N LEU A 105 6.52 19.76 -8.98
CA LEU A 105 7.95 19.94 -8.78
C LEU A 105 8.66 18.76 -9.46
N HIS A 106 9.52 19.08 -10.44
CA HIS A 106 10.46 18.11 -11.00
C HIS A 106 11.70 18.10 -10.14
N THR A 107 12.13 16.91 -9.74
CA THR A 107 13.25 16.72 -8.82
C THR A 107 14.18 15.64 -9.35
N SER A 108 15.42 15.65 -8.89
CA SER A 108 16.40 14.62 -9.27
C SER A 108 16.02 13.21 -8.77
N ALA A 109 15.09 13.11 -7.81
CA ALA A 109 14.58 11.85 -7.26
C ALA A 109 13.22 11.42 -7.84
N GLY A 110 12.53 12.28 -8.59
CA GLY A 110 11.20 12.01 -9.15
C GLY A 110 10.33 13.26 -9.32
N ARG A 111 9.03 13.07 -9.51
CA ARG A 111 8.06 14.17 -9.59
C ARG A 111 7.21 14.23 -8.34
N ILE A 112 7.00 15.43 -7.82
CA ILE A 112 6.13 15.69 -6.68
C ILE A 112 4.92 16.49 -7.16
N TYR A 113 3.74 15.97 -6.89
CA TYR A 113 2.48 16.66 -7.16
C TYR A 113 2.05 17.38 -5.89
N ILE A 114 2.01 18.70 -5.95
CA ILE A 114 1.54 19.51 -4.83
C ILE A 114 0.02 19.56 -4.85
N ASN A 115 -0.58 19.34 -3.68
CA ASN A 115 -2.03 19.36 -3.52
C ASN A 115 -2.60 20.74 -3.89
N ARG A 116 -3.71 20.72 -4.63
CA ARG A 116 -4.45 21.93 -4.97
C ARG A 116 -5.16 22.47 -3.72
N ILE A 117 -5.25 23.80 -3.58
CA ILE A 117 -6.05 24.42 -2.51
C ILE A 117 -7.53 24.48 -2.92
N ASP A 118 -7.79 24.83 -4.18
CA ASP A 118 -9.12 24.85 -4.77
C ASP A 118 -9.33 23.66 -5.71
N SER A 119 -10.59 23.32 -5.99
CA SER A 119 -10.93 22.19 -6.86
C SER A 119 -10.26 22.31 -8.23
N ARG A 120 -10.09 23.52 -8.76
CA ARG A 120 -9.51 23.78 -10.09
C ARG A 120 -8.00 23.97 -10.09
N GLY A 121 -7.37 24.15 -8.93
CA GLY A 121 -5.96 24.54 -8.81
C GLY A 121 -5.65 25.93 -9.37
N LEU A 122 -6.64 26.82 -9.46
CA LEU A 122 -6.45 28.20 -9.92
C LEU A 122 -5.51 28.96 -8.98
N GLU A 123 -5.64 28.73 -7.68
CA GLU A 123 -4.82 29.33 -6.64
C GLU A 123 -3.49 28.59 -6.51
N THR A 124 -2.41 29.35 -6.30
CA THR A 124 -1.06 28.79 -6.12
C THR A 124 -0.92 28.18 -4.72
N PRO A 125 -0.60 26.88 -4.60
CA PRO A 125 -0.34 26.25 -3.30
C PRO A 125 0.83 26.94 -2.58
N PRO A 126 0.73 27.22 -1.26
CA PRO A 126 1.78 27.95 -0.55
C PRO A 126 3.12 27.21 -0.53
N ASN A 127 3.07 25.87 -0.45
CA ASN A 127 4.27 25.04 -0.46
C ASN A 127 4.91 25.00 -1.84
N TRP A 128 4.12 25.04 -2.93
CA TRP A 128 4.67 25.20 -4.27
C TRP A 128 5.28 26.59 -4.46
N GLU A 129 4.65 27.64 -3.92
CA GLU A 129 5.17 29.02 -4.01
C GLU A 129 6.52 29.17 -3.30
N LYS A 130 6.59 28.70 -2.04
CA LYS A 130 7.80 28.73 -1.21
C LYS A 130 8.96 27.91 -1.79
N ALA A 131 8.64 26.84 -2.51
CA ALA A 131 9.65 25.95 -3.06
C ALA A 131 10.59 26.67 -4.05
N TYR A 132 11.89 26.35 -4.03
CA TYR A 132 12.88 26.95 -4.93
C TYR A 132 13.80 25.91 -5.58
N VAL A 133 14.38 26.24 -6.73
CA VAL A 133 15.30 25.33 -7.45
C VAL A 133 16.54 25.10 -6.59
N SER A 134 17.03 23.87 -6.57
CA SER A 134 18.12 23.37 -5.73
C SER A 134 17.80 23.22 -4.24
N GLU A 135 16.53 23.36 -3.85
CA GLU A 135 16.06 23.00 -2.49
C GLU A 135 16.12 21.48 -2.29
N PRO A 136 16.60 20.98 -1.15
CA PRO A 136 16.53 19.56 -0.80
C PRO A 136 15.10 19.04 -0.74
N VAL A 137 14.88 17.82 -1.23
CA VAL A 137 13.58 17.14 -1.20
C VAL A 137 13.74 15.67 -0.86
N SER A 138 12.68 15.09 -0.30
CA SER A 138 12.52 13.67 -0.04
C SER A 138 11.18 13.18 -0.60
N LEU A 139 11.19 12.02 -1.23
CA LEU A 139 10.03 11.38 -1.83
C LEU A 139 9.87 9.98 -1.28
N VAL A 140 8.65 9.61 -0.91
CA VAL A 140 8.31 8.23 -0.57
C VAL A 140 8.06 7.44 -1.85
N LYS A 141 8.74 6.30 -2.01
CA LYS A 141 8.51 5.37 -3.12
C LYS A 141 8.14 3.99 -2.61
N GLU A 142 7.19 3.37 -3.30
CA GLU A 142 6.81 1.99 -3.08
C GLU A 142 7.84 1.03 -3.70
N TYR A 143 8.07 -0.09 -3.02
CA TYR A 143 8.87 -1.19 -3.54
C TYR A 143 8.41 -2.54 -2.98
N THR A 144 8.82 -3.61 -3.64
CA THR A 144 8.59 -4.99 -3.20
C THR A 144 9.68 -5.40 -2.21
N ASN A 145 9.27 -5.70 -0.98
CA ASN A 145 10.11 -6.15 0.12
C ASN A 145 9.80 -7.61 0.48
N TYR A 146 10.61 -8.54 -0.01
CA TYR A 146 10.47 -9.97 0.28
C TYR A 146 10.83 -10.32 1.73
N ILE A 147 11.79 -9.61 2.31
CA ILE A 147 12.25 -9.82 3.70
C ILE A 147 11.10 -9.54 4.68
N LYS A 148 10.35 -8.46 4.47
CA LYS A 148 9.16 -8.13 5.26
C LYS A 148 8.08 -9.22 5.15
N ALA A 149 7.94 -9.83 3.98
CA ALA A 149 6.92 -10.84 3.72
C ALA A 149 7.24 -12.20 4.38
N VAL A 150 8.50 -12.43 4.79
CA VAL A 150 8.94 -13.65 5.49
C VAL A 150 9.56 -13.29 6.85
N PRO A 151 8.73 -12.99 7.88
CA PRO A 151 9.23 -12.62 9.20
C PRO A 151 10.18 -13.67 9.82
N SER A 152 9.91 -14.96 9.63
CA SER A 152 10.73 -16.07 10.18
C SER A 152 12.19 -16.03 9.70
N ALA A 153 12.44 -15.56 8.47
CA ALA A 153 13.80 -15.39 7.94
C ALA A 153 14.64 -14.40 8.76
N LEU A 154 14.00 -13.51 9.53
CA LEU A 154 14.66 -12.60 10.47
C LEU A 154 14.54 -13.09 11.91
N TYR A 155 13.34 -13.46 12.35
CA TYR A 155 13.00 -13.66 13.77
C TYR A 155 13.42 -15.01 14.36
N ASP A 156 13.83 -15.99 13.55
CA ASP A 156 14.43 -17.23 14.07
C ASP A 156 15.86 -17.00 14.58
N ASN A 157 16.45 -15.83 14.34
CA ASN A 157 17.73 -15.43 14.91
C ASN A 157 17.53 -14.90 16.35
N PRO A 158 18.18 -15.49 17.38
CA PRO A 158 18.08 -15.06 18.78
C PRO A 158 18.52 -13.60 19.05
N GLU A 159 19.13 -12.92 18.07
CA GLU A 159 19.43 -11.49 18.08
C GLU A 159 18.18 -10.59 18.04
N PHE A 160 17.02 -11.08 17.57
CA PHE A 160 15.78 -10.30 17.47
C PHE A 160 14.85 -10.48 18.68
N LYS A 161 15.40 -10.26 19.88
CA LYS A 161 14.59 -10.19 21.12
C LYS A 161 14.34 -8.74 21.47
N THR A 162 13.08 -8.32 21.40
CA THR A 162 12.66 -7.01 21.93
C THR A 162 12.75 -7.06 23.46
N ASP A 163 13.51 -6.15 24.04
CA ASP A 163 13.41 -5.88 25.47
C ASP A 163 12.17 -5.01 25.70
N GLN A 164 11.19 -5.55 26.42
CA GLN A 164 9.95 -4.85 26.79
C GLN A 164 10.23 -3.55 27.56
N ALA A 165 11.42 -3.40 28.15
CA ALA A 165 11.83 -2.18 28.83
C ALA A 165 11.85 -0.94 27.91
N TYR A 166 11.93 -1.12 26.59
CA TYR A 166 11.91 -0.01 25.62
C TYR A 166 10.57 0.17 24.91
N ASP A 167 9.54 -0.59 25.30
CA ASP A 167 8.18 -0.40 24.79
C ASP A 167 7.69 1.00 25.16
N GLY A 168 7.56 1.87 24.16
CA GLY A 168 7.19 3.29 24.31
C GLY A 168 8.36 4.28 24.23
N PHE A 169 9.61 3.83 24.36
CA PHE A 169 10.80 4.66 24.11
C PHE A 169 11.32 4.53 22.68
N LEU A 170 11.06 3.40 22.02
CA LEU A 170 11.42 3.21 20.61
C LEU A 170 10.55 4.08 19.70
N PRO A 171 11.16 4.91 18.83
CA PRO A 171 10.39 5.71 17.89
C PRO A 171 9.69 4.83 16.84
N GLN A 172 8.57 5.32 16.33
CA GLN A 172 8.03 4.79 15.08
C GLN A 172 8.98 5.11 13.93
N TYR A 173 9.04 4.20 12.95
CA TYR A 173 9.85 4.42 11.76
C TYR A 173 9.34 5.69 11.03
N PRO A 174 10.21 6.68 10.76
CA PRO A 174 9.81 7.96 10.20
C PRO A 174 9.52 7.85 8.70
N LEU A 175 8.24 7.97 8.33
CA LEU A 175 7.77 8.15 6.94
C LEU A 175 7.04 9.47 6.75
N ASP A 176 6.86 10.24 7.83
CA ASP A 176 6.17 11.52 7.84
C ASP A 176 7.04 12.59 7.17
N LEU A 177 6.49 13.19 6.11
CA LEU A 177 7.03 14.39 5.52
C LEU A 177 6.43 15.62 6.23
N GLN A 178 7.25 16.60 6.58
CA GLN A 178 6.82 17.84 7.23
C GLN A 178 5.96 18.71 6.31
N THR A 179 6.32 18.72 5.04
CA THR A 179 5.55 19.25 3.91
C THR A 179 5.31 18.10 2.94
N GLU A 180 4.78 18.34 1.74
CA GLU A 180 4.65 17.29 0.72
C GLU A 180 6.01 16.76 0.21
N TYR A 181 7.14 17.36 0.60
CA TYR A 181 8.46 17.02 0.07
C TYR A 181 9.65 17.17 1.04
N SER A 182 9.44 17.61 2.28
CA SER A 182 10.53 17.81 3.27
C SER A 182 10.51 16.74 4.34
N PHE A 183 11.67 16.17 4.68
CA PHE A 183 11.82 15.11 5.68
C PHE A 183 12.85 15.48 6.76
N GLN A 184 12.59 15.06 7.99
CA GLN A 184 13.55 15.20 9.10
C GLN A 184 14.45 13.98 9.22
N HIS A 185 15.67 14.12 8.73
CA HIS A 185 16.69 13.09 8.79
C HIS A 185 17.27 12.88 10.19
N VAL A 186 17.22 13.88 11.08
CA VAL A 186 17.84 13.81 12.41
C VAL A 186 16.81 14.05 13.50
N ARG A 187 16.73 13.12 14.46
CA ARG A 187 15.78 13.17 15.59
C ARG A 187 16.50 12.84 16.90
N ALA A 188 16.06 13.49 17.99
CA ALA A 188 16.59 13.28 19.32
C ALA A 188 15.51 12.70 20.27
N TYR A 189 15.89 11.74 21.11
CA TYR A 189 15.01 11.06 22.07
C TYR A 189 15.65 10.96 23.44
N GLY A 190 15.05 11.60 24.45
CA GLY A 190 15.56 11.60 25.83
C GLY A 190 16.79 12.48 26.07
N VAL A 191 17.16 13.31 25.09
CA VAL A 191 18.28 14.26 25.15
C VAL A 191 17.90 15.55 24.39
N GLU A 192 18.27 16.69 24.95
CA GLU A 192 18.07 18.00 24.35
C GLU A 192 19.25 18.33 23.42
N VAL A 193 18.94 18.69 22.18
CA VAL A 193 19.92 18.97 21.12
C VAL A 193 19.56 20.33 20.51
N ASP A 194 20.22 21.39 20.98
CA ASP A 194 19.89 22.77 20.65
C ASP A 194 20.02 23.10 19.14
N ASP A 195 20.95 22.43 18.46
CA ASP A 195 21.27 22.64 17.04
C ASP A 195 20.61 21.61 16.10
N LEU A 196 19.55 20.92 16.54
CA LEU A 196 18.81 19.95 15.73
C LEU A 196 18.31 20.50 14.37
N PRO A 197 17.91 21.79 14.23
CA PRO A 197 17.62 22.37 12.92
C PRO A 197 18.83 22.42 11.99
N GLU A 198 20.04 22.67 12.53
CA GLU A 198 21.27 22.68 11.73
C GLU A 198 21.63 21.27 11.25
N TRP A 199 21.46 20.27 12.10
CA TRP A 199 21.59 18.85 11.74
C TRP A 199 20.71 18.47 10.55
N ASN A 200 19.41 18.76 10.64
CA ASN A 200 18.47 18.44 9.57
C ASN A 200 18.80 19.19 8.27
N ARG A 201 19.17 20.48 8.37
CA ARG A 201 19.58 21.28 7.21
C ARG A 201 20.82 20.70 6.53
N LEU A 202 21.89 20.42 7.28
CA LEU A 202 23.14 19.90 6.71
C LEU A 202 22.97 18.49 6.14
N MET A 203 22.20 17.63 6.81
CA MET A 203 21.93 16.29 6.31
C MET A 203 21.08 16.33 5.03
N ALA A 204 20.03 17.17 4.99
CA ALA A 204 19.22 17.34 3.78
C ALA A 204 20.04 17.90 2.61
N GLU A 205 20.89 18.91 2.83
CA GLU A 205 21.80 19.44 1.81
C GLU A 205 22.80 18.40 1.29
N THR A 206 23.25 17.50 2.16
CA THR A 206 24.14 16.40 1.78
C THR A 206 23.39 15.37 0.94
N LEU A 207 22.24 14.90 1.44
CA LEU A 207 21.39 13.89 0.79
C LEU A 207 20.78 14.36 -0.53
N LYS A 208 20.64 15.67 -0.71
CA LYS A 208 20.31 16.28 -2.00
C LYS A 208 21.23 15.82 -3.14
N VAL A 209 22.51 15.61 -2.83
CA VAL A 209 23.55 15.24 -3.79
C VAL A 209 23.82 13.74 -3.76
N ILE A 210 24.07 13.15 -2.58
CA ILE A 210 24.38 11.71 -2.50
C ILE A 210 23.15 10.81 -2.68
N GLY A 211 21.94 11.33 -2.40
CA GLY A 211 20.68 10.63 -2.57
C GLY A 211 20.47 10.15 -4.01
N PRO A 212 20.52 11.03 -5.02
CA PRO A 212 20.39 10.62 -6.42
C PRO A 212 21.54 9.71 -6.90
N GLU A 213 22.77 9.92 -6.42
CA GLU A 213 23.94 9.15 -6.84
C GLU A 213 23.93 7.71 -6.32
N LYS A 214 23.58 7.52 -5.05
CA LYS A 214 23.66 6.23 -4.35
C LYS A 214 22.29 5.63 -4.02
N GLN A 215 21.22 6.36 -4.32
CA GLN A 215 19.85 6.04 -3.93
C GLN A 215 19.70 5.84 -2.41
N VAL A 216 20.53 6.52 -1.62
CA VAL A 216 20.65 6.36 -0.17
C VAL A 216 19.74 7.32 0.60
N ASN A 217 19.24 6.85 1.73
CA ASN A 217 18.60 7.67 2.74
C ASN A 217 19.37 7.54 4.06
N VAL A 218 19.54 8.65 4.77
CA VAL A 218 20.22 8.65 6.08
C VAL A 218 19.23 9.10 7.14
N ILE A 219 19.20 8.36 8.25
CA ILE A 219 18.48 8.73 9.46
C ILE A 219 19.50 8.76 10.59
N VAL A 220 19.55 9.85 11.35
CA VAL A 220 20.39 9.97 12.55
C VAL A 220 19.49 10.05 13.76
N LEU A 221 19.70 9.13 14.70
CA LEU A 221 19.01 9.10 15.98
C LEU A 221 19.98 9.47 17.08
N ILE A 222 19.68 10.52 17.84
CA ILE A 222 20.44 10.89 19.03
C ILE A 222 19.63 10.49 20.25
N VAL A 223 20.14 9.58 21.08
CA VAL A 223 19.34 8.92 22.12
C VAL A 223 20.04 8.91 23.46
N ASN A 224 19.26 9.06 24.54
CA ASN A 224 19.74 8.82 25.90
C ASN A 224 19.35 7.40 26.33
N ALA A 225 20.13 6.42 25.88
CA ALA A 225 19.94 5.01 26.19
C ALA A 225 21.27 4.25 26.14
N ARG A 226 21.31 3.04 26.71
CA ARG A 226 22.44 2.11 26.57
C ARG A 226 22.38 1.40 25.21
N ALA A 227 23.55 1.16 24.61
CA ALA A 227 23.68 0.63 23.26
C ALA A 227 22.98 -0.72 23.06
N ASP A 228 23.40 -1.75 23.80
CA ASP A 228 23.12 -3.15 23.48
C ASP A 228 21.62 -3.47 23.38
N SER A 229 20.85 -3.12 24.41
CA SER A 229 19.44 -3.43 24.51
C SER A 229 18.56 -2.51 23.66
N TYR A 230 18.95 -1.23 23.51
CA TYR A 230 18.24 -0.29 22.65
C TYR A 230 18.36 -0.69 21.18
N MET A 231 19.57 -1.03 20.73
CA MET A 231 19.84 -1.34 19.33
C MET A 231 19.18 -2.63 18.87
N ALA A 232 19.26 -3.71 19.66
CA ALA A 232 18.56 -4.95 19.34
C ALA A 232 17.03 -4.75 19.22
N SER A 233 16.47 -3.93 20.11
CA SER A 233 15.04 -3.63 20.10
C SER A 233 14.65 -2.73 18.92
N LEU A 234 15.49 -1.75 18.56
CA LEU A 234 15.27 -0.89 17.39
C LEU A 234 15.39 -1.67 16.07
N GLU A 235 16.40 -2.53 15.92
CA GLU A 235 16.56 -3.38 14.74
C GLU A 235 15.36 -4.31 14.54
N THR A 236 14.84 -4.86 15.63
CA THR A 236 13.63 -5.67 15.65
C THR A 236 12.40 -4.87 15.23
N ARG A 237 12.24 -3.66 15.81
CA ARG A 237 11.08 -2.80 15.59
C ARG A 237 11.03 -2.23 14.16
N TRP A 238 12.18 -1.93 13.59
CA TRP A 238 12.34 -1.29 12.27
C TRP A 238 12.74 -2.27 11.18
N LEU A 239 12.90 -3.57 11.48
CA LEU A 239 13.41 -4.58 10.55
C LEU A 239 14.74 -4.16 9.91
N LYS A 240 15.68 -3.65 10.74
CA LYS A 240 16.96 -3.06 10.32
C LYS A 240 16.85 -1.85 9.35
N GLY A 241 15.67 -1.24 9.26
CA GLY A 241 15.37 -0.12 8.37
C GLY A 241 14.89 -0.56 6.99
N LYS A 242 14.77 0.39 6.06
CA LYS A 242 14.44 0.14 4.65
C LYS A 242 15.70 -0.19 3.86
N LYS A 243 15.52 -0.83 2.71
CA LYS A 243 16.64 -1.35 1.90
C LYS A 243 17.71 -0.31 1.54
N ASN A 244 17.35 0.96 1.48
CA ASN A 244 18.25 2.05 1.11
C ASN A 244 18.67 2.95 2.28
N ASP A 245 18.31 2.57 3.51
CA ASP A 245 18.63 3.35 4.69
C ASP A 245 20.05 3.08 5.20
N VAL A 246 20.64 4.15 5.73
CA VAL A 246 21.77 4.14 6.65
C VAL A 246 21.30 4.85 7.90
N ILE A 247 21.06 4.09 8.97
CA ILE A 247 20.59 4.65 10.24
C ILE A 247 21.78 4.68 11.19
N VAL A 248 22.17 5.89 11.59
CA VAL A 248 23.24 6.13 12.55
C VAL A 248 22.59 6.46 13.89
N VAL A 249 22.81 5.62 14.89
CA VAL A 249 22.29 5.80 16.24
C VAL A 249 23.44 6.22 17.14
N ILE A 250 23.29 7.36 17.80
CA ILE A 250 24.31 7.97 18.65
C ILE A 250 23.75 8.07 20.06
N GLY A 251 24.39 7.38 20.99
CA GLY A 251 24.12 7.48 22.41
C GLY A 251 24.78 8.71 23.01
N SER A 252 23.99 9.53 23.70
CA SER A 252 24.46 10.74 24.37
C SER A 252 23.67 10.95 25.67
N SER A 253 24.30 10.65 26.80
CA SER A 253 23.75 10.95 28.14
C SER A 253 23.72 12.46 28.41
N GLN A 254 24.69 13.21 27.86
CA GLN A 254 24.77 14.65 27.97
C GLN A 254 25.30 15.26 26.67
N TYR A 255 24.45 15.99 25.95
CA TYR A 255 24.86 16.70 24.74
C TYR A 255 25.90 17.80 25.09
N PRO A 256 27.01 17.97 24.32
CA PRO A 256 27.34 17.36 23.03
C PRO A 256 28.32 16.16 23.09
N GLU A 257 28.36 15.42 24.20
CA GLU A 257 29.26 14.26 24.35
C GLU A 257 28.66 13.00 23.72
N MET A 258 29.50 12.11 23.18
CA MET A 258 29.08 10.82 22.63
C MET A 258 29.54 9.67 23.52
N ASP A 259 28.60 8.85 23.95
CA ASP A 259 28.87 7.66 24.74
C ASP A 259 29.15 6.44 23.84
N TRP A 260 28.38 6.32 22.76
CA TRP A 260 28.47 5.21 21.80
C TRP A 260 27.83 5.57 20.47
N VAL A 261 28.19 4.83 19.42
CA VAL A 261 27.59 4.93 18.09
C VAL A 261 27.36 3.54 17.55
N GLU A 262 26.21 3.31 16.94
CA GLU A 262 25.93 2.11 16.16
C GLU A 262 25.32 2.47 14.81
N VAL A 263 25.54 1.62 13.82
CA VAL A 263 25.06 1.82 12.45
C VAL A 263 24.28 0.60 12.01
N MET A 264 22.99 0.79 11.71
CA MET A 264 22.16 -0.24 11.09
C MET A 264 21.88 0.11 9.63
N SER A 265 22.07 -0.87 8.76
CA SER A 265 21.80 -0.76 7.33
C SER A 265 21.76 -2.15 6.70
N TRP A 266 20.93 -2.26 5.67
CA TRP A 266 20.87 -3.40 4.76
C TRP A 266 22.06 -3.47 3.78
N SER A 267 22.98 -2.51 3.80
CA SER A 267 24.22 -2.61 3.02
C SER A 267 24.97 -3.93 3.33
N PRO A 268 25.36 -4.70 2.31
CA PRO A 268 26.13 -5.94 2.48
C PRO A 268 27.56 -5.66 2.97
N SER A 269 28.06 -4.44 2.77
CA SER A 269 29.40 -4.04 3.20
C SER A 269 29.47 -3.91 4.73
N ARG A 270 30.00 -4.95 5.37
CA ARG A 270 30.30 -4.93 6.81
C ARG A 270 31.34 -3.86 7.15
N ALA A 271 32.37 -3.73 6.32
CA ALA A 271 33.41 -2.73 6.45
C ALA A 271 32.85 -1.29 6.40
N PHE A 272 31.80 -1.04 5.62
CA PHE A 272 31.12 0.26 5.64
C PHE A 272 30.50 0.57 7.00
N LYS A 273 29.75 -0.37 7.59
CA LYS A 273 29.07 -0.17 8.89
C LYS A 273 30.05 0.03 10.03
N GLU A 274 31.04 -0.87 10.14
CA GLU A 274 32.07 -0.79 11.18
C GLU A 274 32.96 0.45 10.99
N GLY A 275 33.37 0.74 9.75
CA GLY A 275 34.18 1.92 9.44
C GLY A 275 33.46 3.24 9.68
N LEU A 276 32.17 3.34 9.35
CA LEU A 276 31.38 4.55 9.65
C LEU A 276 31.22 4.75 11.15
N LYS A 277 30.89 3.68 11.89
CA LYS A 277 30.82 3.71 13.36
C LYS A 277 32.12 4.23 13.98
N GLU A 278 33.26 3.65 13.61
CA GLU A 278 34.57 4.07 14.13
C GLU A 278 34.92 5.51 13.74
N ALA A 279 34.55 5.94 12.53
CA ALA A 279 34.81 7.31 12.08
C ALA A 279 33.97 8.34 12.84
N VAL A 280 32.70 8.05 13.09
CA VAL A 280 31.81 8.92 13.89
C VAL A 280 32.30 8.97 15.35
N MET A 281 32.67 7.84 15.95
CA MET A 281 33.22 7.80 17.32
C MET A 281 34.54 8.58 17.49
N ARG A 282 35.30 8.81 16.41
CA ARG A 282 36.54 9.60 16.43
C ARG A 282 36.30 11.11 16.36
N VAL A 283 35.09 11.55 16.07
CA VAL A 283 34.74 12.96 16.14
C VAL A 283 34.64 13.35 17.61
N ASP A 284 35.36 14.40 18.01
CA ASP A 284 35.47 14.81 19.42
C ASP A 284 34.12 15.19 20.04
N LYS A 285 33.24 15.85 19.27
CA LYS A 285 31.95 16.35 19.75
C LYS A 285 30.82 16.03 18.79
N LEU A 286 29.65 15.72 19.36
CA LEU A 286 28.41 15.49 18.64
C LEU A 286 27.90 16.80 18.03
N THR A 287 28.45 17.17 16.87
CA THR A 287 28.07 18.40 16.15
C THR A 287 27.75 18.08 14.70
N ALA A 288 26.75 18.77 14.15
CA ALA A 288 26.31 18.54 12.78
C ALA A 288 27.47 18.68 11.77
N LYS A 289 28.31 19.72 11.94
CA LYS A 289 29.46 19.99 11.07
C LYS A 289 30.58 18.96 11.17
N GLY A 290 30.71 18.30 12.32
CA GLY A 290 31.71 17.23 12.49
C GLY A 290 31.24 15.90 11.89
N ILE A 291 29.97 15.56 12.09
CA ILE A 291 29.46 14.21 11.85
C ILE A 291 28.91 14.04 10.43
N VAL A 292 28.18 15.04 9.90
CA VAL A 292 27.56 14.94 8.56
C VAL A 292 28.59 14.70 7.45
N PRO A 293 29.75 15.40 7.40
CA PRO A 293 30.76 15.14 6.37
C PRO A 293 31.41 13.75 6.48
N VAL A 294 31.53 13.21 7.69
CA VAL A 294 32.04 11.85 7.92
C VAL A 294 31.07 10.83 7.34
N ILE A 295 29.78 10.99 7.61
CA ILE A 295 28.72 10.15 7.03
C ILE A 295 28.77 10.22 5.49
N GLU A 296 28.82 11.43 4.92
CA GLU A 296 28.90 11.61 3.47
C GLU A 296 30.09 10.86 2.85
N THR A 297 31.28 11.03 3.43
CA THR A 297 32.53 10.45 2.94
C THR A 297 32.45 8.93 2.91
N HIS A 298 31.98 8.32 3.99
CA HIS A 298 31.85 6.86 4.07
C HIS A 298 30.78 6.30 3.15
N ILE A 299 29.66 7.02 2.96
CA ILE A 299 28.62 6.60 2.02
C ILE A 299 29.15 6.64 0.59
N ARG A 300 29.81 7.72 0.18
CA ARG A 300 30.37 7.81 -1.17
C ARG A 300 31.38 6.70 -1.46
N ALA A 301 32.25 6.42 -0.49
CA ALA A 301 33.33 5.46 -0.62
C ALA A 301 32.86 4.00 -0.63
N SER A 302 31.97 3.62 0.29
CA SER A 302 31.80 2.20 0.64
C SER A 302 30.35 1.74 0.77
N TYR A 303 29.36 2.64 0.67
CA TYR A 303 27.96 2.23 0.73
C TYR A 303 27.54 1.52 -0.54
N GLU A 304 26.88 0.37 -0.36
CA GLU A 304 26.29 -0.44 -1.40
C GLU A 304 24.80 -0.62 -1.11
N ARG A 305 23.95 -0.25 -2.06
CA ARG A 305 22.51 -0.39 -1.93
C ARG A 305 22.11 -1.85 -2.10
N MET A 306 21.31 -2.35 -1.16
CA MET A 306 20.70 -3.67 -1.26
C MET A 306 19.76 -3.77 -2.47
N GLN A 307 19.89 -4.85 -3.23
CA GLN A 307 18.98 -5.16 -4.34
C GLN A 307 17.94 -6.18 -3.88
N MET A 308 16.65 -5.86 -4.03
CA MET A 308 15.56 -6.80 -3.69
C MET A 308 15.52 -8.02 -4.61
N ALA A 309 16.12 -7.92 -5.80
CA ALA A 309 16.25 -9.04 -6.73
C ALA A 309 17.01 -10.22 -6.11
N ASP A 310 17.98 -9.95 -5.24
CA ASP A 310 18.77 -10.98 -4.55
C ASP A 310 17.92 -11.80 -3.57
N TYR A 311 16.77 -11.26 -3.15
CA TYR A 311 15.83 -11.88 -2.21
C TYR A 311 14.60 -12.49 -2.88
N ASN A 312 14.57 -12.57 -4.21
CA ASN A 312 13.42 -13.13 -4.92
C ASN A 312 13.17 -14.62 -4.56
N TYR A 313 14.19 -15.34 -4.09
CA TYR A 313 14.05 -16.73 -3.61
C TYR A 313 13.12 -16.85 -2.40
N LEU A 314 12.93 -15.77 -1.63
CA LEU A 314 12.00 -15.76 -0.50
C LEU A 314 10.54 -15.71 -0.95
N GLU A 315 10.24 -15.45 -2.23
CA GLU A 315 8.86 -15.39 -2.72
C GLU A 315 8.10 -16.70 -2.49
N ASP A 316 8.78 -17.85 -2.65
CA ASP A 316 8.21 -19.17 -2.44
C ASP A 316 8.03 -19.53 -0.94
N GLU A 317 8.67 -18.77 -0.04
CA GLU A 317 8.57 -18.95 1.42
C GLU A 317 7.47 -18.08 2.05
N ILE A 318 6.82 -17.19 1.27
CA ILE A 318 5.77 -16.31 1.79
C ILE A 318 4.52 -17.13 2.09
N SER A 319 4.28 -17.37 3.38
CA SER A 319 3.04 -17.99 3.86
C SER A 319 1.99 -16.95 4.19
N VAL A 320 0.74 -17.22 3.83
CA VAL A 320 -0.39 -16.36 4.19
C VAL A 320 -0.67 -16.42 5.69
N PRO A 321 -0.96 -15.29 6.37
CA PRO A 321 -1.29 -15.27 7.79
C PRO A 321 -2.46 -16.20 8.12
N GLN A 322 -2.42 -16.81 9.32
CA GLN A 322 -3.43 -17.78 9.74
C GLN A 322 -4.86 -17.23 9.70
N ASP A 323 -5.06 -15.95 10.05
CA ASP A 323 -6.38 -15.32 9.99
C ASP A 323 -6.92 -15.26 8.56
N ILE A 324 -6.08 -14.91 7.59
CA ILE A 324 -6.46 -14.88 6.17
C ILE A 324 -6.69 -16.30 5.65
N PHE A 325 -5.92 -17.28 6.13
CA PHE A 325 -6.17 -18.67 5.80
C PHE A 325 -7.59 -19.11 6.22
N TRP A 326 -8.07 -18.73 7.41
CA TRP A 326 -9.44 -19.02 7.83
C TRP A 326 -10.49 -18.33 6.96
N TRP A 327 -10.23 -17.09 6.49
CA TRP A 327 -11.09 -16.43 5.52
C TRP A 327 -11.13 -17.15 4.18
N LEU A 328 -9.98 -17.60 3.67
CA LEU A 328 -9.90 -18.40 2.45
C LEU A 328 -10.70 -19.69 2.60
N LEU A 329 -10.54 -20.40 3.72
CA LEU A 329 -11.32 -21.61 4.01
C LEU A 329 -12.82 -21.30 4.11
N GLY A 330 -13.20 -20.21 4.76
CA GLY A 330 -14.58 -19.75 4.87
C GLY A 330 -15.21 -19.47 3.50
N ILE A 331 -14.50 -18.76 2.61
CA ILE A 331 -14.95 -18.49 1.23
C ILE A 331 -15.12 -19.81 0.47
N LEU A 332 -14.16 -20.71 0.56
CA LEU A 332 -14.17 -21.99 -0.17
C LEU A 332 -15.20 -22.99 0.36
N THR A 333 -15.64 -22.87 1.61
CA THR A 333 -16.66 -23.75 2.23
C THR A 333 -18.06 -23.15 2.18
N ILE A 334 -18.24 -21.91 2.64
CA ILE A 334 -19.54 -21.23 2.74
C ILE A 334 -19.94 -20.62 1.39
N GLY A 335 -18.99 -20.12 0.61
CA GLY A 335 -19.25 -19.51 -0.70
C GLY A 335 -20.04 -20.42 -1.65
N PRO A 336 -19.67 -21.70 -1.83
CA PRO A 336 -20.43 -22.66 -2.63
C PRO A 336 -21.83 -22.94 -2.10
N MET A 337 -22.01 -22.96 -0.76
CA MET A 337 -23.33 -23.12 -0.14
C MET A 337 -24.23 -21.92 -0.45
N LEU A 338 -23.71 -20.71 -0.25
CA LEU A 338 -24.41 -19.47 -0.58
C LEU A 338 -24.74 -19.40 -2.07
N PHE A 339 -23.79 -19.73 -2.94
CA PHE A 339 -24.03 -19.79 -4.39
C PHE A 339 -25.13 -20.79 -4.73
N THR A 340 -25.10 -21.99 -4.16
CA THR A 340 -26.12 -23.02 -4.34
C THR A 340 -27.50 -22.52 -3.90
N LEU A 341 -27.58 -21.87 -2.74
CA LEU A 341 -28.84 -21.29 -2.22
C LEU A 341 -29.37 -20.18 -3.14
N LEU A 342 -28.48 -19.33 -3.66
CA LEU A 342 -28.83 -18.29 -4.61
C LEU A 342 -29.30 -18.87 -5.94
N ALA A 343 -28.60 -19.84 -6.51
CA ALA A 343 -28.98 -20.54 -7.74
C ALA A 343 -30.28 -21.33 -7.59
N TYR A 344 -30.55 -21.87 -6.39
CA TYR A 344 -31.81 -22.55 -6.11
C TYR A 344 -33.00 -21.57 -6.03
N LYS A 345 -32.80 -20.42 -5.36
CA LYS A 345 -33.85 -19.43 -5.13
C LYS A 345 -34.09 -18.53 -6.34
N TYR A 346 -33.05 -18.28 -7.13
CA TYR A 346 -33.06 -17.35 -8.25
C TYR A 346 -32.59 -18.06 -9.52
N ASP A 347 -33.29 -17.82 -10.63
CA ASP A 347 -32.87 -18.29 -11.96
C ASP A 347 -31.58 -17.55 -12.36
N THR A 348 -30.43 -18.16 -12.07
CA THR A 348 -29.11 -17.55 -12.25
C THR A 348 -28.78 -17.24 -13.71
N THR A 349 -29.47 -17.86 -14.67
CA THR A 349 -29.37 -17.49 -16.10
C THR A 349 -29.71 -16.02 -16.38
N VAL A 350 -30.61 -15.42 -15.58
CA VAL A 350 -30.97 -13.99 -15.69
C VAL A 350 -29.89 -13.08 -15.10
N MET A 351 -29.08 -13.60 -14.17
CA MET A 351 -28.00 -12.88 -13.50
C MET A 351 -26.69 -12.90 -14.32
N ILE A 352 -26.52 -13.87 -15.22
CA ILE A 352 -25.31 -14.06 -16.05
C ILE A 352 -25.31 -13.19 -17.31
N TRP A 353 -26.49 -12.87 -17.85
CA TRP A 353 -26.62 -12.11 -19.09
C TRP A 353 -25.93 -10.72 -19.09
N PRO A 354 -25.89 -9.97 -17.96
CA PRO A 354 -25.08 -8.76 -17.87
C PRO A 354 -23.58 -9.05 -17.96
N PHE A 355 -23.06 -10.06 -17.25
CA PHE A 355 -21.61 -10.28 -17.12
C PHE A 355 -20.93 -10.78 -18.41
N VAL A 356 -21.61 -11.60 -19.22
CA VAL A 356 -21.09 -12.04 -20.53
C VAL A 356 -21.06 -10.87 -21.54
N SER A 357 -21.95 -9.90 -21.38
CA SER A 357 -22.00 -8.66 -22.19
C SER A 357 -20.96 -7.62 -21.76
N PHE A 358 -20.42 -7.73 -20.54
CA PHE A 358 -19.42 -6.81 -19.99
C PHE A 358 -17.99 -7.09 -20.46
N GLY A 359 -17.71 -8.29 -20.99
CA GLY A 359 -16.41 -8.62 -21.60
C GLY A 359 -16.05 -7.77 -22.83
N SER A 360 -16.99 -6.99 -23.36
CA SER A 360 -16.79 -6.10 -24.52
C SER A 360 -16.99 -4.61 -24.24
N LEU A 361 -17.26 -4.17 -23.00
CA LEU A 361 -17.55 -2.76 -22.71
C LEU A 361 -17.03 -2.32 -21.32
N PHE A 362 -15.73 -2.03 -21.25
CA PHE A 362 -15.25 -0.87 -20.49
C PHE A 362 -15.35 0.32 -21.44
N PRO A 363 -16.16 1.39 -21.24
CA PRO A 363 -16.63 1.97 -19.96
C PRO A 363 -18.10 2.49 -20.03
N VAL A 364 -19.08 1.82 -19.44
CA VAL A 364 -20.41 2.44 -19.20
C VAL A 364 -20.99 1.93 -17.87
N ALA A 365 -20.50 2.46 -16.76
CA ALA A 365 -20.98 2.11 -15.41
C ALA A 365 -21.98 3.12 -14.81
N ALA A 366 -22.39 4.16 -15.54
CA ALA A 366 -23.09 5.29 -14.91
C ALA A 366 -24.63 5.23 -14.99
N ALA A 367 -25.23 4.51 -15.94
CA ALA A 367 -26.67 4.68 -16.22
C ALA A 367 -27.62 3.61 -15.66
N MET A 368 -27.17 2.72 -14.78
CA MET A 368 -28.04 1.70 -14.19
C MET A 368 -28.23 2.00 -12.71
N ASN A 369 -29.49 2.15 -12.28
CA ASN A 369 -29.88 2.20 -10.87
C ASN A 369 -29.48 0.88 -10.19
N TYR A 370 -28.23 0.83 -9.72
CA TYR A 370 -27.70 -0.21 -8.86
C TYR A 370 -28.02 0.16 -7.42
N PHE A 371 -28.54 -0.80 -6.65
CA PHE A 371 -28.39 -0.72 -5.21
C PHE A 371 -27.08 -1.46 -4.87
N GLY A 372 -26.13 -0.71 -4.31
CA GLY A 372 -24.93 -1.28 -3.72
C GLY A 372 -25.23 -1.68 -2.28
N VAL A 373 -25.01 -2.94 -1.94
CA VAL A 373 -24.88 -3.33 -0.53
C VAL A 373 -23.40 -3.24 -0.21
N PHE A 374 -23.05 -2.27 0.64
CA PHE A 374 -21.71 -2.15 1.18
C PHE A 374 -21.61 -3.10 2.37
N ILE A 375 -20.78 -4.13 2.24
CA ILE A 375 -20.40 -4.97 3.37
C ILE A 375 -19.01 -4.49 3.79
N THR A 376 -18.94 -3.83 4.94
CA THR A 376 -17.67 -3.44 5.55
C THR A 376 -17.14 -4.63 6.35
N LEU A 377 -15.96 -5.12 5.98
CA LEU A 377 -15.24 -6.18 6.70
C LEU A 377 -13.84 -5.65 7.05
N GLY A 378 -13.74 -4.97 8.19
CA GLY A 378 -12.51 -4.29 8.59
C GLY A 378 -12.15 -3.14 7.65
N SER A 379 -10.93 -3.14 7.10
CA SER A 379 -10.42 -2.12 6.17
C SER A 379 -10.76 -2.37 4.70
N VAL A 380 -11.47 -3.44 4.37
CA VAL A 380 -11.84 -3.79 2.99
C VAL A 380 -13.33 -3.57 2.77
N VAL A 381 -13.66 -2.83 1.70
CA VAL A 381 -15.03 -2.57 1.26
C VAL A 381 -15.32 -3.44 0.04
N LEU A 382 -16.22 -4.41 0.19
CA LEU A 382 -16.73 -5.21 -0.92
C LEU A 382 -18.05 -4.60 -1.43
N MET A 383 -18.07 -4.26 -2.71
CA MET A 383 -19.26 -3.73 -3.39
C MET A 383 -19.94 -4.84 -4.17
N VAL A 384 -21.16 -5.20 -3.76
CA VAL A 384 -22.04 -6.09 -4.55
C VAL A 384 -23.11 -5.21 -5.20
N ALA A 385 -23.07 -5.11 -6.54
CA ALA A 385 -24.01 -4.31 -7.32
C ALA A 385 -25.12 -5.20 -7.91
N GLY A 386 -26.39 -4.88 -7.62
CA GLY A 386 -27.55 -5.52 -8.23
C GLY A 386 -28.41 -4.52 -9.00
N SER A 387 -28.87 -4.84 -10.22
CA SER A 387 -29.64 -3.93 -11.06
C SER A 387 -31.16 -4.06 -10.87
N SER A 388 -31.89 -2.94 -10.96
CA SER A 388 -33.35 -2.86 -10.85
C SER A 388 -34.11 -3.73 -11.87
N PHE A 389 -33.49 -4.05 -13.01
CA PHE A 389 -34.04 -4.92 -14.04
C PHE A 389 -34.33 -6.35 -13.54
N ILE A 390 -33.50 -6.84 -12.60
CA ILE A 390 -33.67 -8.16 -11.96
C ILE A 390 -34.95 -8.17 -11.11
N VAL A 391 -35.26 -7.07 -10.42
CA VAL A 391 -36.44 -6.96 -9.55
C VAL A 391 -37.75 -6.96 -10.34
N THR A 392 -37.79 -6.31 -11.50
CA THR A 392 -39.00 -6.20 -12.33
C THR A 392 -39.39 -7.55 -12.95
N ARG A 393 -38.42 -8.32 -13.46
CA ARG A 393 -38.69 -9.69 -13.97
C ARG A 393 -39.10 -10.68 -12.89
N LEU A 394 -38.57 -10.54 -11.67
CA LEU A 394 -38.98 -11.37 -10.52
C LEU A 394 -40.46 -11.13 -10.16
N ARG A 395 -40.94 -9.88 -10.23
CA ARG A 395 -42.37 -9.56 -10.03
C ARG A 395 -43.28 -10.18 -11.10
N GLU A 396 -42.86 -10.20 -12.36
CA GLU A 396 -43.65 -10.79 -13.44
C GLU A 396 -43.78 -12.31 -13.34
N ARG A 397 -42.73 -13.01 -12.88
CA ARG A 397 -42.80 -14.46 -12.69
C ARG A 397 -43.58 -14.88 -11.44
N LYS A 398 -43.49 -14.14 -10.33
CA LYS A 398 -44.36 -14.39 -9.16
C LYS A 398 -45.84 -14.28 -9.53
N LYS A 399 -46.19 -13.28 -10.36
CA LYS A 399 -47.54 -13.17 -10.96
C LYS A 399 -47.93 -14.36 -11.84
N LYS A 400 -46.98 -15.00 -12.55
CA LYS A 400 -47.26 -16.20 -13.36
C LYS A 400 -47.41 -17.45 -12.50
N GLN A 401 -46.62 -17.62 -11.45
CA GLN A 401 -46.77 -18.73 -10.48
C GLN A 401 -48.08 -18.62 -9.68
N ASP A 402 -48.43 -17.43 -9.20
CA ASP A 402 -49.69 -17.19 -8.48
C ASP A 402 -50.92 -17.36 -9.39
N LYS A 403 -50.78 -17.17 -10.71
CA LYS A 403 -51.83 -17.48 -11.69
C LYS A 403 -51.92 -18.98 -12.01
N ALA A 404 -50.81 -19.71 -11.93
CA ALA A 404 -50.80 -21.15 -12.16
C ALA A 404 -51.40 -21.93 -10.98
N SER A 405 -51.24 -21.46 -9.74
CA SER A 405 -51.83 -22.11 -8.55
C SER A 405 -53.32 -21.85 -8.34
N LYS A 406 -53.92 -20.89 -9.07
CA LYS A 406 -55.34 -20.51 -8.96
C LYS A 406 -56.24 -21.09 -10.06
N ARG A 407 -55.78 -22.04 -10.88
CA ARG A 407 -56.68 -22.77 -11.79
C ARG A 407 -57.40 -23.87 -10.99
N PRO A 408 -58.74 -23.83 -10.86
CA PRO A 408 -59.49 -24.94 -10.28
C PRO A 408 -59.36 -26.15 -11.20
N GLY A 409 -59.13 -27.32 -10.58
CA GLY A 409 -59.07 -28.62 -11.25
C GLY A 409 -60.42 -29.12 -11.71
#